data_AF-X1I6W8-F1
#
_entry.id   AF-X1I6W8-F1
#
_cell.length_a   1.000
_cell.length_b   1.000
_cell.length_c   1.000
_cell.angle_alpha   90.00
_cell.angle_beta   90.00
_cell.angle_gamma   90.00
#
_symmetry.space_group_name_H-M   'P 1'
#
loop_
_entity.id
_entity.type
_entity.pdbx_description
1 polymer ?
#
loop_
_entity_poly.entity_id
_entity_poly.type
_entity_poly.pdbx_seq_one_letter_code
_entity_poly.pdbx_strand_id
1 'polypeptide(L)'
;MNLQTIPVQVDAEPLIFQFHLPPDVLGKIGCEARLLVRGAVILLENDTGNILAMVGGRMDFPDFFNRATQARRQPGSTFKPFLYMTAIDNGYPVSTQLLNQPLASTGDAVIDTSIWDPRNDDGSSSGLVTLREGLQRSLNIVSARIIQELVTPEQVAAMAKRFHISTPMRAVRAISLGTSEVLPLEITASYAALANRGGLGWSPSRSSRW
;
A
#
# COMPACT_ATOMS: atom_id res chain seq x y z
N MET A 1 29.65 -16.78 37.07
CA MET A 1 30.35 -16.09 35.96
C MET A 1 29.39 -15.02 35.46
N ASN A 2 29.66 -13.75 35.77
CA ASN A 2 28.79 -12.62 35.44
C ASN A 2 28.77 -12.38 33.93
N LEU A 3 27.58 -12.29 33.33
CA LEU A 3 27.42 -11.79 31.97
C LEU A 3 27.25 -10.26 32.05
N GLN A 4 28.31 -9.54 31.72
CA GLN A 4 28.25 -8.10 31.46
C GLN A 4 27.48 -7.88 30.15
N THR A 5 26.40 -7.11 30.19
CA THR A 5 25.75 -6.56 29.00
C THR A 5 26.58 -5.36 28.52
N ILE A 6 27.24 -5.51 27.39
CA ILE A 6 27.88 -4.40 26.66
C ILE A 6 26.80 -3.79 25.75
N PRO A 7 26.46 -2.50 25.86
CA PRO A 7 25.60 -1.85 24.88
C PRO A 7 26.42 -1.58 23.62
N VAL A 8 26.02 -2.16 22.49
CA VAL A 8 26.62 -1.84 21.18
C VAL A 8 25.82 -0.68 20.58
N GLN A 9 26.49 0.46 20.43
CA GLN A 9 25.97 1.62 19.69
C GLN A 9 25.83 1.27 18.21
N VAL A 10 24.70 1.69 17.62
CA VAL A 10 24.43 1.58 16.19
C VAL A 10 24.92 2.88 15.54
N ASP A 11 26.17 2.87 15.07
CA ASP A 11 26.73 3.95 14.25
C ASP A 11 26.55 3.59 12.77
N ALA A 12 25.35 3.79 12.24
CA ALA A 12 25.10 3.81 10.81
C ALA A 12 24.36 5.11 10.49
N GLU A 13 25.11 6.15 10.12
CA GLU A 13 24.56 7.36 9.50
C GLU A 13 23.72 6.93 8.29
N PRO A 14 22.39 7.17 8.26
CA PRO A 14 21.63 6.92 7.06
C PRO A 14 22.20 7.84 5.97
N LEU A 15 22.45 7.28 4.78
CA LEU A 15 22.66 8.09 3.57
C LEU A 15 21.37 8.87 3.30
N ILE A 16 21.27 10.06 3.88
CA ILE A 16 20.19 11.01 3.66
C ILE A 16 20.39 11.57 2.26
N PHE A 17 19.65 11.04 1.29
CA PHE A 17 19.56 11.67 -0.02
C PHE A 17 18.82 13.00 0.12
N GLN A 18 19.54 14.09 -0.14
CA GLN A 18 19.02 15.44 -0.11
C GLN A 18 18.22 15.72 -1.37
N PHE A 19 16.91 15.90 -1.23
CA PHE A 19 16.08 16.41 -2.33
C PHE A 19 16.11 17.94 -2.28
N HIS A 20 16.89 18.56 -3.17
CA HIS A 20 16.87 20.00 -3.38
C HIS A 20 15.77 20.32 -4.39
N LEU A 21 14.75 21.08 -3.99
CA LEU A 21 13.80 21.61 -4.96
C LEU A 21 14.52 22.65 -5.84
N PRO A 22 14.33 22.60 -7.16
CA PRO A 22 14.99 23.57 -8.03
C PRO A 22 14.43 24.99 -7.79
N PRO A 23 15.25 26.05 -7.98
CA PRO A 23 14.90 27.42 -7.58
C PRO A 23 13.65 28.00 -8.28
N ASP A 24 13.32 27.49 -9.46
CA ASP A 24 12.15 27.87 -10.25
C ASP A 24 10.82 27.42 -9.63
N VAL A 25 10.83 26.28 -8.93
CA VAL A 25 9.71 25.79 -8.12
C VAL A 25 9.55 26.70 -6.90
N LEU A 26 10.65 27.06 -6.24
CA LEU A 26 10.67 27.97 -5.08
C LEU A 26 10.20 29.39 -5.45
N GLY A 27 10.51 29.89 -6.66
CA GLY A 27 10.11 31.22 -7.11
C GLY A 27 8.60 31.40 -7.34
N LYS A 28 7.85 30.31 -7.56
CA LYS A 28 6.38 30.35 -7.75
C LYS A 28 5.59 30.25 -6.44
N ILE A 29 6.20 29.71 -5.40
CA ILE A 29 5.67 29.63 -4.03
C ILE A 29 6.42 30.70 -3.26
N GLY A 30 5.92 31.95 -3.29
CA GLY A 30 6.58 33.09 -2.66
C GLY A 30 7.14 32.75 -1.27
N CYS A 31 8.27 33.36 -0.89
CA CYS A 31 9.13 33.02 0.26
C CYS A 31 8.46 32.86 1.65
N GLU A 32 7.15 33.03 1.78
CA GLU A 32 6.36 32.81 2.99
C GLU A 32 5.41 31.60 2.92
N ALA A 33 5.26 30.94 1.77
CA ALA A 33 4.39 29.78 1.63
C ALA A 33 5.04 28.52 2.22
N ARG A 34 4.88 28.33 3.53
CA ARG A 34 5.23 27.08 4.21
C ARG A 34 4.46 25.94 3.53
N LEU A 35 5.13 25.17 2.68
CA LEU A 35 4.54 24.00 2.03
C LEU A 35 4.00 23.03 3.09
N LEU A 36 2.68 22.97 3.25
CA LEU A 36 2.06 22.11 4.28
C LEU A 36 2.16 20.62 3.92
N VAL A 37 2.33 20.32 2.64
CA VAL A 37 2.42 18.95 2.12
C VAL A 37 3.69 18.27 2.60
N ARG A 38 3.54 16.99 2.96
CA ARG A 38 4.60 16.08 3.41
C ARG A 38 4.65 14.88 2.49
N GLY A 39 5.81 14.24 2.43
CA GLY A 39 6.01 13.01 1.67
C GLY A 39 7.05 12.10 2.33
N ALA A 40 7.12 10.89 1.81
CA ALA A 40 8.17 9.93 2.09
C ALA A 40 8.58 9.25 0.78
N VAL A 41 9.84 8.82 0.70
CA VAL A 41 10.37 8.06 -0.43
C VAL A 41 11.12 6.86 0.14
N ILE A 42 10.90 5.70 -0.45
CA ILE A 42 11.58 4.46 -0.07
C ILE A 42 12.02 3.81 -1.37
N LEU A 43 13.29 3.45 -1.45
CA LEU A 43 13.86 2.69 -2.56
C LEU A 43 14.36 1.36 -2.03
N LEU A 44 13.86 0.27 -2.60
CA LEU A 44 14.22 -1.10 -2.24
C LEU A 44 14.85 -1.81 -3.44
N GLU A 45 15.80 -2.69 -3.17
CA GLU A 45 16.26 -3.70 -4.11
C GLU A 45 15.29 -4.90 -4.09
N ASN A 46 14.72 -5.27 -5.23
CA ASN A 46 13.66 -6.29 -5.29
C ASN A 46 14.13 -7.69 -4.87
N ASP A 47 15.34 -8.08 -5.26
CA ASP A 47 15.85 -9.44 -5.05
C ASP A 47 16.18 -9.71 -3.59
N THR A 48 16.73 -8.72 -2.89
CA THR A 48 17.22 -8.85 -1.51
C THR A 48 16.27 -8.23 -0.49
N GLY A 49 15.44 -7.27 -0.89
CA GLY A 49 14.68 -6.42 0.03
C GLY A 49 15.52 -5.35 0.72
N ASN A 50 16.77 -5.12 0.30
CA ASN A 50 17.64 -4.10 0.90
C ASN A 50 17.08 -2.69 0.66
N ILE A 51 17.12 -1.86 1.71
CA ILE A 51 16.78 -0.44 1.59
C ILE A 51 17.99 0.30 0.99
N LEU A 52 17.82 0.81 -0.22
CA LEU A 52 18.84 1.60 -0.92
C LEU A 52 18.77 3.09 -0.53
N ALA A 53 17.55 3.58 -0.29
CA ALA A 53 17.32 4.94 0.19
C ALA A 53 16.02 5.04 0.97
N MET A 54 15.99 5.91 1.97
CA MET A 54 14.78 6.23 2.74
C MET A 54 14.75 7.70 3.12
N VAL A 55 13.67 8.37 2.76
CA VAL A 55 13.38 9.76 3.12
C VAL A 55 12.03 9.78 3.85
N GLY A 56 12.02 10.18 5.12
CA GLY A 56 10.83 10.18 5.97
C GLY A 56 10.06 11.51 6.05
N GLY A 57 10.59 12.56 5.45
CA GLY A 57 10.03 13.91 5.57
C GLY A 57 10.91 14.94 4.87
N ARG A 58 10.40 16.18 4.81
CA ARG A 58 11.15 17.33 4.25
C ARG A 58 12.04 17.92 5.34
N MET A 59 13.26 18.31 4.99
CA MET A 59 14.24 18.85 5.95
C MET A 59 13.96 20.28 6.39
N ASP A 60 13.19 21.04 5.61
CA ASP A 60 12.78 22.42 5.90
C ASP A 60 11.68 22.50 6.98
N PHE A 61 11.42 21.41 7.69
CA PHE A 61 10.42 21.36 8.73
C PHE A 61 10.91 20.58 9.95
N PRO A 62 10.75 21.16 11.15
CA PRO A 62 11.25 20.55 12.38
C PRO A 62 10.28 19.47 12.86
N ASP A 63 10.27 18.31 12.20
CA ASP A 63 9.68 17.08 12.74
C ASP A 63 10.64 15.89 12.62
N PHE A 64 10.73 15.09 13.68
CA PHE A 64 11.51 13.85 13.71
C PHE A 64 10.65 12.63 13.32
N PHE A 65 9.49 12.88 12.72
CA PHE A 65 8.53 11.84 12.40
C PHE A 65 8.86 11.23 11.04
N ASN A 66 9.46 10.04 11.05
CA ASN A 66 9.79 9.30 9.85
C ASN A 66 8.53 8.68 9.24
N ARG A 67 7.95 9.35 8.25
CA ARG A 67 6.72 8.90 7.59
C ARG A 67 6.89 7.61 6.80
N ALA A 68 8.11 7.26 6.40
CA ALA A 68 8.38 6.00 5.72
C ALA A 68 8.06 4.78 6.60
N THR A 69 8.33 4.89 7.90
CA THR A 69 8.24 3.77 8.86
C THR A 69 7.16 3.94 9.92
N GLN A 70 6.65 5.16 10.12
CA GLN A 70 5.73 5.47 11.23
C GLN A 70 4.36 5.96 10.76
N ALA A 71 4.23 6.52 9.55
CA ALA A 71 2.97 7.09 9.08
C ALA A 71 2.06 6.00 8.51
N ARG A 72 1.05 5.59 9.25
CA ARG A 72 -0.03 4.77 8.69
C ARG A 72 -0.89 5.63 7.76
N ARG A 73 -1.14 5.13 6.55
CA ARG A 73 -1.94 5.82 5.53
C ARG A 73 -2.79 4.83 4.75
N GLN A 74 -3.95 5.28 4.31
CA GLN A 74 -4.76 4.53 3.36
C GLN A 74 -4.01 4.45 2.01
N PRO A 75 -3.68 3.24 1.54
CA PRO A 75 -2.99 3.04 0.26
C PRO A 75 -3.89 3.31 -0.96
N GLY A 76 -5.21 3.27 -0.78
CA GLY A 76 -6.17 3.43 -1.88
C GLY A 76 -5.98 2.37 -2.96
N SER A 77 -6.07 2.78 -4.23
CA SER A 77 -5.94 1.88 -5.39
C SER A 77 -4.62 1.09 -5.46
N THR A 78 -3.55 1.53 -4.79
CA THR A 78 -2.30 0.75 -4.70
C THR A 78 -2.48 -0.57 -3.92
N PHE A 79 -3.61 -0.76 -3.24
CA PHE A 79 -3.92 -2.02 -2.58
C PHE A 79 -4.60 -3.05 -3.49
N LYS A 80 -5.11 -2.64 -4.66
CA LYS A 80 -5.86 -3.53 -5.56
C LYS A 80 -5.08 -4.79 -5.99
N PRO A 81 -3.75 -4.78 -6.20
CA PRO A 81 -3.03 -6.01 -6.52
C PRO A 81 -3.31 -7.16 -5.53
N PHE A 82 -3.38 -6.91 -4.22
CA PHE A 82 -3.68 -7.95 -3.22
C PHE A 82 -5.10 -8.52 -3.38
N LEU A 83 -6.09 -7.68 -3.68
CA LEU A 83 -7.45 -8.11 -3.98
C LEU A 83 -7.50 -9.02 -5.22
N TYR A 84 -6.88 -8.57 -6.33
CA TYR A 84 -6.92 -9.30 -7.59
C TYR A 84 -6.09 -10.59 -7.51
N MET A 85 -4.95 -10.58 -6.84
CA MET A 85 -4.17 -11.78 -6.54
C MET A 85 -4.98 -12.77 -5.71
N THR A 86 -5.77 -12.33 -4.75
CA THR A 86 -6.64 -13.23 -3.96
C THR A 86 -7.64 -13.94 -4.86
N ALA A 87 -8.25 -13.24 -5.82
CA ALA A 87 -9.16 -13.88 -6.78
C ALA A 87 -8.40 -14.88 -7.68
N ILE A 88 -7.23 -14.52 -8.17
CA ILE A 88 -6.41 -15.39 -9.03
C ILE A 88 -5.94 -16.64 -8.25
N ASP A 89 -5.53 -16.49 -7.00
CA ASP A 89 -5.11 -17.58 -6.09
C ASP A 89 -6.27 -18.53 -5.77
N ASN A 90 -7.51 -18.01 -5.74
CA ASN A 90 -8.74 -18.81 -5.64
C ASN A 90 -9.13 -19.52 -6.96
N GLY A 91 -8.31 -19.42 -8.01
CA GLY A 91 -8.52 -20.14 -9.28
C GLY A 91 -9.31 -19.37 -10.34
N TYR A 92 -9.66 -18.10 -10.11
CA TYR A 92 -10.31 -17.28 -11.14
C TYR A 92 -9.26 -16.82 -12.17
N PRO A 93 -9.39 -17.18 -13.46
CA PRO A 93 -8.44 -16.73 -14.46
C PRO A 93 -8.53 -15.21 -14.64
N VAL A 94 -7.43 -14.60 -15.10
CA VAL A 94 -7.37 -13.16 -15.43
C VAL A 94 -8.38 -12.72 -16.50
N SER A 95 -8.95 -13.67 -17.25
CA SER A 95 -10.01 -13.47 -18.23
C SER A 95 -11.42 -13.51 -17.63
N THR A 96 -11.59 -13.84 -16.34
CA THR A 96 -12.88 -13.75 -15.65
C THR A 96 -13.47 -12.36 -15.83
N GLN A 97 -14.73 -12.31 -16.23
CA GLN A 97 -15.43 -11.07 -16.53
C GLN A 97 -16.34 -10.69 -15.38
N LEU A 98 -16.31 -9.41 -15.01
CA LEU A 98 -17.22 -8.80 -14.05
C LEU A 98 -17.85 -7.56 -14.69
N LEU A 99 -19.06 -7.23 -14.24
CA LEU A 99 -19.82 -6.13 -14.79
C LEU A 99 -19.31 -4.77 -14.25
N ASN A 100 -18.98 -3.81 -15.11
CA ASN A 100 -18.59 -2.47 -14.66
C ASN A 100 -19.81 -1.52 -14.57
N GLN A 101 -20.84 -1.92 -13.84
CA GLN A 101 -22.06 -1.12 -13.64
C GLN A 101 -22.35 -0.89 -12.15
N PRO A 102 -23.05 0.22 -11.80
CA PRO A 102 -23.38 0.56 -10.43
C PRO A 102 -23.86 -0.64 -9.62
N LEU A 103 -23.22 -0.83 -8.49
CA LEU A 103 -23.40 -1.96 -7.60
C LEU A 103 -24.03 -1.41 -6.32
N ALA A 104 -25.32 -1.10 -6.37
CA ALA A 104 -26.05 -0.73 -5.17
C ALA A 104 -26.22 -1.99 -4.32
N SER A 105 -25.46 -2.07 -3.23
CA SER A 105 -25.62 -3.13 -2.24
C SER A 105 -26.10 -2.49 -0.94
N THR A 106 -27.27 -2.92 -0.47
CA THR A 106 -27.73 -2.59 0.88
C THR A 106 -26.75 -3.21 1.87
N GLY A 107 -26.30 -2.43 2.87
CA GLY A 107 -25.66 -3.00 4.05
C GLY A 107 -26.53 -4.11 4.65
N ASP A 108 -25.93 -5.01 5.43
CA ASP A 108 -26.71 -6.01 6.16
C ASP A 108 -27.77 -5.27 6.97
N ALA A 109 -29.04 -5.42 6.54
CA ALA A 109 -30.18 -4.62 6.96
C ALA A 109 -30.51 -4.70 8.47
N VAL A 110 -29.70 -5.42 9.23
CA VAL A 110 -29.81 -5.62 10.68
C VAL A 110 -28.96 -4.61 11.46
N ILE A 111 -27.89 -4.04 10.89
CA ILE A 111 -26.91 -3.23 11.66
C ILE A 111 -26.61 -1.86 11.02
N ASP A 112 -26.64 -1.75 9.69
CA ASP A 112 -26.34 -0.49 9.00
C ASP A 112 -27.21 -0.35 7.73
N THR A 113 -28.00 0.72 7.68
CA THR A 113 -28.85 1.06 6.53
C THR A 113 -28.08 1.81 5.44
N SER A 114 -26.79 2.07 5.62
CA SER A 114 -25.97 2.73 4.62
C SER A 114 -25.83 1.87 3.37
N ILE A 115 -26.20 2.44 2.22
CA ILE A 115 -26.02 1.81 0.92
C ILE A 115 -24.56 1.98 0.54
N TRP A 116 -23.87 0.86 0.31
CA TRP A 116 -22.53 0.90 -0.25
C TRP A 116 -22.64 0.93 -1.78
N ASP A 117 -22.39 2.11 -2.37
CA ASP A 117 -22.45 2.40 -3.82
C ASP A 117 -21.08 2.94 -4.30
N PRO A 118 -20.07 2.06 -4.47
CA PRO A 118 -18.76 2.49 -4.96
C PRO A 118 -18.84 2.89 -6.44
N ARG A 119 -18.16 3.98 -6.79
CA ARG A 119 -18.09 4.52 -8.16
C ARG A 119 -16.66 4.55 -8.66
N ASN A 120 -16.48 4.42 -9.97
CA ASN A 120 -15.20 4.70 -10.61
C ASN A 120 -14.83 6.18 -10.40
N ASP A 121 -13.54 6.45 -10.35
CA ASP A 121 -12.98 7.79 -10.11
C ASP A 121 -13.40 8.80 -11.18
N ASP A 122 -13.53 8.34 -12.43
CA ASP A 122 -14.03 9.11 -13.56
C ASP A 122 -15.57 9.09 -13.71
N GLY A 123 -16.27 8.38 -12.81
CA GLY A 123 -17.72 8.18 -12.89
C GLY A 123 -18.19 7.28 -14.04
N SER A 124 -17.28 6.65 -14.78
CA SER A 124 -17.62 5.80 -15.92
C SER A 124 -18.28 4.49 -15.48
N SER A 125 -19.10 3.95 -16.38
CA SER A 125 -19.60 2.57 -16.31
C SER A 125 -19.52 1.95 -17.69
N SER A 126 -19.37 0.63 -17.75
CA SER A 126 -19.29 -0.13 -19.00
C SER A 126 -19.89 -1.52 -18.83
N GLY A 127 -19.84 -2.34 -19.88
CA GLY A 127 -20.28 -3.73 -19.81
C GLY A 127 -19.33 -4.63 -19.04
N LEU A 128 -19.24 -5.88 -19.48
CA LEU A 128 -18.31 -6.86 -18.95
C LEU A 128 -16.87 -6.43 -19.23
N VAL A 129 -16.04 -6.46 -18.18
CA VAL A 129 -14.60 -6.21 -18.26
C VAL A 129 -13.87 -7.35 -17.56
N THR A 130 -12.68 -7.70 -18.06
CA THR A 130 -11.89 -8.78 -17.47
C THR A 130 -11.22 -8.34 -16.17
N LEU A 131 -10.84 -9.29 -15.29
CA LEU A 131 -10.01 -8.97 -14.12
C LEU A 131 -8.72 -8.25 -14.51
N ARG A 132 -8.08 -8.66 -15.62
CA ARG A 132 -6.90 -7.97 -16.16
C ARG A 132 -7.18 -6.49 -16.45
N GLU A 133 -8.25 -6.22 -17.18
CA GLU A 133 -8.63 -4.86 -17.55
C GLU A 133 -9.05 -4.04 -16.33
N GLY A 134 -9.81 -4.65 -15.42
CA GLY A 134 -10.25 -4.03 -14.17
C GLY A 134 -9.08 -3.52 -13.33
N LEU A 135 -8.01 -4.32 -13.22
CA LEU A 135 -6.78 -3.88 -12.53
C LEU A 135 -6.02 -2.83 -13.34
N GLN A 136 -5.84 -3.03 -14.65
CA GLN A 136 -5.13 -2.10 -15.54
C GLN A 136 -5.73 -0.69 -15.49
N ARG A 137 -7.07 -0.59 -15.49
CA ARG A 137 -7.81 0.67 -15.44
C ARG A 137 -8.16 1.10 -14.01
N SER A 138 -7.78 0.31 -13.01
CA SER A 138 -8.09 0.55 -11.59
C SER A 138 -9.59 0.82 -11.35
N LEU A 139 -10.48 0.01 -11.91
CA LEU A 139 -11.93 0.21 -11.78
C LEU A 139 -12.41 -0.14 -10.36
N ASN A 140 -13.03 0.83 -9.68
CA ASN A 140 -13.54 0.66 -8.32
C ASN A 140 -14.75 -0.27 -8.29
N ILE A 141 -15.65 -0.17 -9.26
CA ILE A 141 -16.84 -1.02 -9.37
C ILE A 141 -16.42 -2.49 -9.51
N VAL A 142 -15.45 -2.78 -10.38
CA VAL A 142 -14.92 -4.15 -10.57
C VAL A 142 -14.26 -4.65 -9.28
N SER A 143 -13.49 -3.80 -8.61
CA SER A 143 -12.86 -4.15 -7.32
C SER A 143 -13.92 -4.47 -6.25
N ALA A 144 -15.01 -3.72 -6.22
CA ALA A 144 -16.15 -3.98 -5.34
C ALA A 144 -16.87 -5.30 -5.68
N ARG A 145 -16.97 -5.66 -6.95
CA ARG A 145 -17.53 -6.96 -7.36
C ARG A 145 -16.64 -8.13 -6.99
N ILE A 146 -15.31 -8.00 -7.11
CA ILE A 146 -14.40 -9.08 -6.70
C ILE A 146 -14.65 -9.47 -5.24
N ILE A 147 -14.78 -8.48 -4.34
CA ILE A 147 -14.99 -8.73 -2.90
C ILE A 147 -16.43 -9.15 -2.55
N GLN A 148 -17.39 -8.97 -3.45
CA GLN A 148 -18.77 -9.41 -3.25
C GLN A 148 -19.06 -10.77 -3.86
N GLU A 149 -18.46 -11.06 -5.01
CA GLU A 149 -18.81 -12.19 -5.86
C GLU A 149 -17.76 -13.30 -5.84
N LEU A 150 -16.47 -12.98 -5.62
CA LEU A 150 -15.36 -13.94 -5.84
C LEU A 150 -14.55 -14.27 -4.58
N VAL A 151 -14.36 -13.32 -3.68
CA VAL A 151 -13.49 -13.47 -2.49
C VAL A 151 -14.07 -12.76 -1.27
N THR A 152 -13.59 -13.13 -0.08
CA THR A 152 -13.98 -12.52 1.21
C THR A 152 -12.98 -11.46 1.69
N PRO A 153 -13.39 -10.47 2.50
CA PRO A 153 -12.48 -9.50 3.11
C PRO A 153 -11.33 -10.15 3.91
N GLU A 154 -11.60 -11.26 4.57
CA GLU A 154 -10.63 -12.02 5.36
C GLU A 154 -9.55 -12.63 4.47
N GLN A 155 -9.92 -13.20 3.32
CA GLN A 155 -8.97 -13.73 2.35
C GLN A 155 -8.03 -12.63 1.81
N VAL A 156 -8.57 -11.43 1.55
CA VAL A 156 -7.76 -10.29 1.07
C VAL A 156 -6.79 -9.81 2.14
N ALA A 157 -7.24 -9.70 3.39
CA ALA A 157 -6.36 -9.35 4.51
C ALA A 157 -5.27 -10.42 4.74
N ALA A 158 -5.63 -11.70 4.62
CA ALA A 158 -4.67 -12.81 4.71
C ALA A 158 -3.66 -12.78 3.56
N MET A 159 -4.08 -12.45 2.34
CA MET A 159 -3.20 -12.26 1.19
C MET A 159 -2.20 -11.12 1.44
N ALA A 160 -2.66 -9.95 1.88
CA ALA A 160 -1.77 -8.84 2.24
C ALA A 160 -0.74 -9.23 3.32
N LYS A 161 -1.16 -10.02 4.31
CA LYS A 161 -0.27 -10.56 5.35
C LYS A 161 0.75 -11.55 4.81
N ARG A 162 0.40 -12.39 3.83
CA ARG A 162 1.36 -13.27 3.11
C ARG A 162 2.44 -12.47 2.40
N PHE A 163 2.13 -11.23 2.03
CA PHE A 163 3.07 -10.26 1.45
C PHE A 163 3.64 -9.28 2.51
N HIS A 164 3.67 -9.70 3.78
CA HIS A 164 4.36 -9.03 4.88
C HIS A 164 3.83 -7.65 5.27
N ILE A 165 2.58 -7.34 4.92
CA ILE A 165 1.87 -6.22 5.55
C ILE A 165 1.44 -6.68 6.94
N SER A 166 2.12 -6.18 7.98
CA SER A 166 1.85 -6.55 9.38
C SER A 166 0.92 -5.55 10.08
N THR A 167 0.75 -4.35 9.53
CA THR A 167 -0.23 -3.37 10.02
C THR A 167 -1.63 -4.01 10.09
N PRO A 168 -2.34 -3.93 11.23
CA PRO A 168 -3.68 -4.48 11.36
C PRO A 168 -4.65 -3.91 10.33
N MET A 169 -5.34 -4.79 9.60
CA MET A 169 -6.29 -4.43 8.56
C MET A 169 -7.72 -4.78 8.98
N ARG A 170 -8.67 -3.91 8.63
CA ARG A 170 -10.10 -4.19 8.85
C ARG A 170 -10.63 -5.02 7.67
N ALA A 171 -10.98 -6.27 7.93
CA ALA A 171 -11.60 -7.17 6.97
C ALA A 171 -13.09 -6.80 6.78
N VAL A 172 -13.35 -5.75 6.01
CA VAL A 172 -14.69 -5.34 5.56
C VAL A 172 -14.67 -5.10 4.05
N ARG A 173 -15.83 -5.12 3.37
CA ARG A 173 -15.91 -4.96 1.89
C ARG A 173 -15.12 -3.77 1.34
N ALA A 174 -15.08 -2.67 2.09
CA ALA A 174 -14.33 -1.46 1.73
C ALA A 174 -12.80 -1.68 1.62
N ILE A 175 -12.25 -2.80 2.11
CA ILE A 175 -10.84 -3.17 1.92
C ILE A 175 -10.47 -3.29 0.44
N SER A 176 -11.44 -3.63 -0.42
CA SER A 176 -11.29 -3.68 -1.88
C SER A 176 -10.85 -2.35 -2.52
N LEU A 177 -11.07 -1.24 -1.82
CA LEU A 177 -10.69 0.11 -2.25
C LEU A 177 -9.48 0.67 -1.49
N GLY A 178 -8.80 -0.15 -0.68
CA GLY A 178 -7.60 0.25 0.07
C GLY A 178 -7.89 1.20 1.23
N THR A 179 -8.97 0.97 1.98
CA THR A 179 -9.40 1.83 3.11
C THR A 179 -8.73 1.49 4.45
N SER A 180 -8.09 0.32 4.56
CA SER A 180 -7.27 -0.02 5.73
C SER A 180 -5.91 0.65 5.61
N GLU A 181 -5.43 1.24 6.69
CA GLU A 181 -4.12 1.89 6.68
C GLU A 181 -2.97 0.87 6.64
N VAL A 182 -1.87 1.26 6.00
CA VAL A 182 -0.61 0.50 5.96
C VAL A 182 0.56 1.44 6.16
N LEU A 183 1.71 0.90 6.55
CA LEU A 183 2.97 1.65 6.56
C LEU A 183 3.54 1.72 5.13
N PRO A 184 4.07 2.88 4.68
CA PRO A 184 4.73 3.01 3.40
C PRO A 184 5.84 1.98 3.18
N LEU A 185 6.65 1.68 4.21
CA LEU A 185 7.69 0.65 4.12
C LEU A 185 7.10 -0.73 3.86
N GLU A 186 6.02 -1.10 4.54
CA GLU A 186 5.39 -2.42 4.37
C GLU A 186 4.79 -2.59 2.98
N ILE A 187 4.06 -1.58 2.48
CA ILE A 187 3.50 -1.67 1.12
C ILE A 187 4.61 -1.61 0.05
N THR A 188 5.71 -0.89 0.29
CA THR A 188 6.84 -0.91 -0.66
C THR A 188 7.50 -2.28 -0.68
N ALA A 189 7.73 -2.88 0.49
CA ALA A 189 8.31 -4.22 0.60
C ALA A 189 7.41 -5.30 0.01
N SER A 190 6.09 -5.19 0.15
CA SER A 190 5.14 -6.15 -0.43
C SER A 190 5.14 -6.11 -1.96
N TYR A 191 5.34 -4.93 -2.56
CA TYR A 191 5.53 -4.79 -4.01
C TYR A 191 6.88 -5.37 -4.49
N ALA A 192 7.95 -5.23 -3.69
CA ALA A 192 9.22 -5.90 -3.98
C ALA A 192 9.06 -7.43 -3.96
N ALA A 193 8.32 -7.97 -2.98
CA ALA A 193 7.97 -9.39 -2.92
C ALA A 193 7.19 -9.85 -4.16
N LEU A 194 6.24 -9.04 -4.62
CA LEU A 194 5.46 -9.31 -5.83
C LEU A 194 6.36 -9.35 -7.08
N ALA A 195 7.29 -8.40 -7.21
CA ALA A 195 8.26 -8.37 -8.30
C ALA A 195 9.17 -9.60 -8.30
N ASN A 196 9.50 -10.12 -7.11
CA ASN A 196 10.33 -11.31 -6.91
C ASN A 196 9.51 -12.62 -6.80
N ARG A 197 8.39 -12.71 -7.55
CA ARG A 197 7.54 -13.91 -7.66
C ARG A 197 7.03 -14.46 -6.31
N GLY A 198 6.80 -13.57 -5.35
CA GLY A 198 6.34 -13.92 -4.00
C GLY A 198 7.46 -14.23 -3.00
N GLY A 199 8.72 -14.17 -3.43
CA GLY A 199 9.87 -14.27 -2.53
C GLY A 199 10.23 -12.91 -1.93
N LEU A 200 10.47 -12.87 -0.62
CA LEU A 200 11.23 -11.76 -0.02
C LEU A 200 12.64 -12.26 0.22
N GLY A 201 13.64 -11.57 -0.33
CA GLY A 201 15.03 -11.73 0.09
C GLY A 201 15.25 -11.33 1.55
N TRP A 202 14.25 -10.70 2.18
CA TRP A 202 14.26 -10.26 3.57
C TRP A 202 13.93 -11.41 4.53
N SER A 203 14.95 -11.90 5.23
CA SER A 203 14.83 -12.73 6.44
C SER A 203 15.44 -11.94 7.62
N PRO A 204 14.80 -11.89 8.80
CA PRO A 204 15.42 -11.38 10.02
C PRO A 204 16.77 -12.03 10.36
N SER A 205 17.02 -13.25 9.87
CA SER A 205 18.28 -13.99 10.07
C SER A 205 19.39 -13.67 9.07
N ARG A 206 19.13 -12.85 8.04
CA ARG A 206 20.12 -12.40 7.04
C ARG A 206 20.56 -10.95 7.28
N SER A 207 20.71 -10.55 8.54
CA SER A 207 21.53 -9.38 8.84
C SER A 207 22.98 -9.69 8.51
N SER A 208 23.44 -9.28 7.33
CA SER A 208 24.82 -8.78 7.27
C SER A 208 24.84 -7.61 8.24
N ARG A 209 25.59 -7.77 9.33
CA ARG A 209 25.89 -6.77 10.35
C ARG A 209 25.73 -5.34 9.82
N TRP A 210 24.80 -4.61 10.43
CA TRP A 210 24.75 -3.16 10.50
C TRP A 210 24.52 -2.83 11.97
#